data_AF-A0A9D7TPJ5-F1
#
_entry.id   AF-A0A9D7TPJ5-F1
#
_cell.length_a   1.000
_cell.length_b   1.000
_cell.length_c   1.000
_cell.angle_alpha   90.00
_cell.angle_beta   90.00
_cell.angle_gamma   90.00
#
_symmetry.space_group_name_H-M   'P 1'
#
loop_
_entity.id
_entity.type
_entity.pdbx_description
1 polymer ?
#
loop_
_entity_poly.entity_id
_entity_poly.type
_entity_poly.pdbx_seq_one_letter_code
_entity_poly.pdbx_strand_id
1 'polypeptide(L)'
;MAYERKQYAVAVVFLENEYPDARNEATKGRKAYLLGQSYYKLQEYTQSVEWFEKAIKHDYGAEALGNFANVSRVLENYEAAISAYQLLKTSTGRNQEFDREILLCRQAIQNKQKKSEYRIEKLFENSSVSDYSPVIYEDDFLVFTSERSESTGKQIYNWTGEKFSDIFIIQKNGSEVKKFDSALNSENNDGTPWFSKDNERMYFTRCFSFGTGDDRCKVMFSRRLNEVWEEPKVLPFVDDKFTYGQPTLVENDSILVFVSDIEEPGGKTDLYYAELLADGTWSAPEKLPSSINTQGNEKFPTGDGDTLYFSSDYLPGFGGYDIFKTYLRKDFTWAPPYNLGYGINSGGDDFSYMVDYKAKTRSGIAEQGYFTSNRSGSGKDGIYKFGKLISVITKVPVDTIPTTETSPLVRSIFVSVRSFTPEFLIS
;
A
#
# COMPACT_ATOMS: atom_id res chain seq x y z
N MET A 1 24.49 -17.17 1.10
CA MET A 1 24.56 -16.51 -0.24
C MET A 1 24.09 -15.06 -0.14
N ALA A 2 24.41 -14.19 -1.11
CA ALA A 2 24.05 -12.76 -1.06
C ALA A 2 22.54 -12.51 -0.84
N TYR A 3 21.68 -13.32 -1.50
CA TYR A 3 20.22 -13.26 -1.33
C TYR A 3 19.76 -13.47 0.12
N GLU A 4 20.31 -14.48 0.82
CA GLU A 4 19.96 -14.78 2.23
C GLU A 4 20.38 -13.66 3.18
N ARG A 5 21.40 -12.88 2.80
CA ARG A 5 21.84 -11.67 3.51
C ARG A 5 21.08 -10.42 3.03
N LYS A 6 20.00 -10.62 2.29
CA LYS A 6 19.13 -9.58 1.72
C LYS A 6 19.86 -8.61 0.78
N GLN A 7 21.04 -8.98 0.26
CA GLN A 7 21.81 -8.16 -0.68
C GLN A 7 21.33 -8.41 -2.11
N TYR A 8 20.12 -7.95 -2.46
CA TYR A 8 19.42 -8.41 -3.67
C TYR A 8 20.10 -7.93 -4.97
N ALA A 9 20.55 -6.68 -5.02
CA ALA A 9 21.31 -6.16 -6.17
C ALA A 9 22.60 -6.97 -6.41
N VAL A 10 23.30 -7.30 -5.32
CA VAL A 10 24.50 -8.14 -5.35
C VAL A 10 24.15 -9.57 -5.77
N ALA A 11 23.04 -10.11 -5.27
CA ALA A 11 22.58 -11.45 -5.60
C ALA A 11 22.28 -11.61 -7.09
N VAL A 12 21.64 -10.61 -7.73
CA VAL A 12 21.40 -10.61 -9.19
C VAL A 12 22.71 -10.81 -9.95
N VAL A 13 23.72 -9.98 -9.68
CA VAL A 13 25.01 -10.03 -10.39
C VAL A 13 25.68 -11.41 -10.27
N PHE A 14 25.72 -11.98 -9.08
CA PHE A 14 26.31 -13.31 -8.90
C PHE A 14 25.48 -14.42 -9.56
N LEU A 15 24.17 -14.41 -9.37
CA LEU A 15 23.30 -15.47 -9.87
C LEU A 15 23.21 -15.47 -11.40
N GLU A 16 23.24 -14.31 -12.06
CA GLU A 16 23.27 -14.21 -13.52
C GLU A 16 24.53 -14.84 -14.12
N ASN A 17 25.70 -14.59 -13.50
CA ASN A 17 26.96 -15.20 -13.91
C ASN A 17 26.97 -16.71 -13.65
N GLU A 18 26.37 -17.15 -12.55
CA GLU A 18 26.39 -18.54 -12.11
C GLU A 18 25.32 -19.43 -12.77
N TYR A 19 24.24 -18.85 -13.29
CA TYR A 19 23.11 -19.58 -13.87
C TYR A 19 23.48 -20.39 -15.14
N PRO A 20 24.25 -19.86 -16.11
CA PRO A 20 24.69 -20.60 -17.29
C PRO A 20 25.50 -21.85 -16.95
N ASP A 21 26.31 -21.80 -15.89
CA ASP A 21 27.23 -22.86 -15.48
C ASP A 21 26.59 -23.89 -14.51
N ALA A 22 25.28 -23.82 -14.29
CA ALA A 22 24.57 -24.76 -13.42
C ALA A 22 24.65 -26.20 -13.95
N ARG A 23 25.14 -27.11 -13.09
CA ARG A 23 25.48 -28.50 -13.47
C ARG A 23 24.29 -29.43 -13.75
N ASN A 24 23.09 -29.06 -13.29
CA ASN A 24 21.86 -29.85 -13.50
C ASN A 24 20.62 -28.95 -13.43
N GLU A 25 19.50 -29.49 -13.94
CA GLU A 25 18.21 -28.79 -14.03
C GLU A 25 17.71 -28.28 -12.67
N ALA A 26 17.80 -29.09 -11.61
CA ALA A 26 17.38 -28.67 -10.27
C ALA A 26 18.16 -27.43 -9.74
N THR A 27 19.48 -27.41 -9.95
CA THR A 27 20.32 -26.27 -9.58
C THR A 27 20.00 -25.06 -10.43
N LYS A 28 19.72 -25.28 -11.72
CA LYS A 28 19.36 -24.23 -12.67
C LYS A 28 18.00 -23.60 -12.33
N GLY A 29 17.01 -24.42 -11.99
CA GLY A 29 15.70 -24.00 -11.50
C GLY A 29 15.81 -23.20 -10.21
N ARG A 30 16.60 -23.65 -9.23
CA ARG A 30 16.83 -22.90 -7.98
C ARG A 30 17.47 -21.53 -8.23
N LYS A 31 18.49 -21.45 -9.10
CA LYS A 31 19.14 -20.18 -9.43
C LYS A 31 18.17 -19.23 -10.15
N ALA A 32 17.39 -19.73 -11.11
CA ALA A 32 16.36 -18.94 -11.77
C ALA A 32 15.29 -18.44 -10.77
N TYR A 33 14.88 -19.29 -9.82
CA TYR A 33 13.94 -18.89 -8.77
C TYR A 33 14.50 -17.76 -7.89
N LEU A 34 15.76 -17.89 -7.43
CA LEU A 34 16.42 -16.85 -6.64
C LEU A 34 16.64 -15.56 -7.43
N LEU A 35 16.88 -15.64 -8.74
CA LEU A 35 16.91 -14.45 -9.62
C LEU A 35 15.55 -13.78 -9.67
N GLY A 36 14.47 -14.55 -9.91
CA GLY A 36 13.10 -14.04 -9.90
C GLY A 36 12.76 -13.32 -8.59
N GLN A 37 13.12 -13.92 -7.45
CA GLN A 37 12.94 -13.32 -6.14
C GLN A 37 13.80 -12.06 -5.94
N SER A 38 15.06 -12.06 -6.41
CA SER A 38 15.94 -10.90 -6.27
C SER A 38 15.41 -9.72 -7.07
N TYR A 39 14.99 -9.93 -8.32
CA TYR A 39 14.36 -8.89 -9.14
C TYR A 39 13.04 -8.41 -8.54
N TYR A 40 12.23 -9.31 -7.97
CA TYR A 40 11.00 -8.92 -7.26
C TYR A 40 11.32 -7.96 -6.11
N LYS A 41 12.33 -8.26 -5.29
CA LYS A 41 12.76 -7.39 -4.18
C LYS A 41 13.36 -6.05 -4.62
N LEU A 42 13.82 -5.97 -5.86
CA LEU A 42 14.29 -4.73 -6.48
C LEU A 42 13.17 -3.99 -7.24
N GLN A 43 11.93 -4.47 -7.18
CA GLN A 43 10.78 -3.94 -7.94
C GLN A 43 10.96 -4.01 -9.48
N GLU A 44 11.83 -4.89 -9.96
CA GLU A 44 12.06 -5.15 -11.38
C GLU A 44 11.13 -6.27 -11.87
N TYR A 45 9.82 -5.99 -11.86
CA TYR A 45 8.78 -7.01 -11.99
C TYR A 45 8.78 -7.73 -13.35
N THR A 46 9.14 -7.04 -14.43
CA THR A 46 9.24 -7.66 -15.77
C THR A 46 10.34 -8.73 -15.80
N GLN A 47 11.53 -8.41 -15.29
CA GLN A 47 12.63 -9.36 -15.19
C GLN A 47 12.28 -10.49 -14.20
N SER A 48 11.62 -10.14 -13.09
CA SER A 48 11.19 -11.12 -12.09
C SER A 48 10.28 -12.20 -12.69
N VAL A 49 9.25 -11.82 -13.45
CA VAL A 49 8.32 -12.79 -14.06
C VAL A 49 9.03 -13.71 -15.06
N GLU A 50 9.93 -13.18 -15.90
CA GLU A 50 10.72 -13.98 -16.85
C GLU A 50 11.61 -15.02 -16.15
N TRP A 51 12.18 -14.66 -15.00
CA TRP A 51 13.01 -15.59 -14.22
C TRP A 51 12.18 -16.65 -13.49
N PHE A 52 10.96 -16.33 -13.05
CA PHE A 52 10.04 -17.35 -12.56
C PHE A 52 9.59 -18.31 -13.67
N GLU A 53 9.34 -17.83 -14.89
CA GLU A 53 9.07 -18.71 -16.04
C GLU A 53 10.23 -19.68 -16.31
N LYS A 54 11.48 -19.19 -16.26
CA LYS A 54 12.67 -20.05 -16.39
C LYS A 54 12.75 -21.08 -15.25
N ALA A 55 12.42 -20.68 -14.02
CA ALA A 55 12.40 -21.61 -12.88
C ALA A 55 11.33 -22.70 -13.06
N ILE A 56 10.14 -22.35 -13.56
CA ILE A 56 9.07 -23.30 -13.89
C ILE A 56 9.51 -24.26 -15.00
N LYS A 57 10.18 -23.77 -16.03
CA LYS A 57 10.73 -24.61 -17.13
C LYS A 57 11.75 -25.64 -16.64
N HIS A 58 12.43 -25.35 -15.53
CA HIS A 58 13.40 -26.24 -14.88
C HIS A 58 12.77 -27.02 -13.70
N ASP A 59 11.45 -27.20 -13.71
CA ASP A 59 10.68 -28.00 -12.76
C ASP A 59 10.88 -27.61 -11.27
N TYR A 60 11.16 -26.33 -10.97
CA TYR A 60 11.33 -25.87 -9.58
C TYR A 60 10.04 -26.03 -8.75
N GLY A 61 8.87 -26.06 -9.40
CA GLY A 61 7.60 -26.48 -8.81
C GLY A 61 6.67 -25.35 -8.38
N ALA A 62 5.80 -25.67 -7.42
CA ALA A 62 4.66 -24.83 -7.04
C ALA A 62 5.05 -23.45 -6.48
N GLU A 63 6.22 -23.32 -5.85
CA GLU A 63 6.70 -22.04 -5.31
C GLU A 63 6.96 -21.03 -6.44
N ALA A 64 7.72 -21.43 -7.47
CA ALA A 64 7.95 -20.58 -8.65
C ALA A 64 6.65 -20.22 -9.38
N LEU A 65 5.71 -21.15 -9.48
CA LEU A 65 4.41 -20.91 -10.10
C LEU A 65 3.54 -19.94 -9.29
N GLY A 66 3.59 -20.01 -7.96
CA GLY A 66 2.92 -19.06 -7.06
C GLY A 66 3.50 -17.66 -7.18
N ASN A 67 4.84 -17.54 -7.16
CA ASN A 67 5.51 -16.27 -7.37
C ASN A 67 5.25 -15.69 -8.77
N PHE A 68 5.26 -16.52 -9.82
CA PHE A 68 4.87 -16.12 -11.17
C PHE A 68 3.45 -15.55 -11.20
N ALA A 69 2.48 -16.21 -10.54
CA ALA A 69 1.10 -15.73 -10.48
C ALA A 69 0.99 -14.37 -9.78
N ASN A 70 1.69 -14.21 -8.64
CA ASN A 70 1.70 -12.97 -7.88
C ASN A 70 2.33 -11.81 -8.67
N VAL A 71 3.48 -12.02 -9.31
CA VAL A 71 4.11 -10.98 -10.15
C VAL A 71 3.28 -10.70 -11.41
N SER A 72 2.60 -11.71 -11.97
CA SER A 72 1.66 -11.49 -13.07
C SER A 72 0.51 -10.57 -12.67
N ARG A 73 0.00 -10.65 -11.43
CA ARG A 73 -0.97 -9.67 -10.90
C ARG A 73 -0.37 -8.28 -10.81
N VAL A 74 0.88 -8.17 -10.34
CA VAL A 74 1.57 -6.88 -10.23
C VAL A 74 1.70 -6.18 -11.59
N LEU A 75 1.99 -6.98 -12.62
CA LEU A 75 2.03 -6.53 -14.02
C LEU A 75 0.65 -6.38 -14.67
N GLU A 76 -0.43 -6.55 -13.91
CA GLU A 76 -1.83 -6.55 -14.36
C GLU A 76 -2.16 -7.58 -15.45
N ASN A 77 -1.36 -8.64 -15.56
CA ASN A 77 -1.61 -9.81 -16.40
C ASN A 77 -2.45 -10.84 -15.62
N TYR A 78 -3.70 -10.44 -15.33
CA TYR A 78 -4.62 -11.19 -14.49
C TYR A 78 -4.99 -12.55 -15.08
N GLU A 79 -5.07 -12.68 -16.40
CA GLU A 79 -5.36 -13.93 -17.10
C GLU A 79 -4.26 -14.97 -16.91
N ALA A 80 -2.98 -14.55 -16.98
CA ALA A 80 -1.86 -15.42 -16.67
C ALA A 80 -1.86 -15.84 -15.19
N ALA A 81 -2.12 -14.91 -14.29
CA ALA A 81 -2.24 -15.20 -12.86
C ALA A 81 -3.36 -16.22 -12.57
N ILE A 82 -4.55 -16.03 -13.13
CA ILE A 82 -5.69 -16.96 -13.00
C ILE A 82 -5.28 -18.37 -13.45
N SER A 83 -4.62 -18.48 -14.61
CA SER A 83 -4.20 -19.76 -15.16
C SER A 83 -3.20 -20.47 -14.23
N ALA A 84 -2.23 -19.73 -13.68
CA ALA A 84 -1.27 -20.26 -12.72
C ALA A 84 -1.94 -20.70 -11.40
N TYR A 85 -2.87 -19.91 -10.86
CA TYR A 85 -3.61 -20.28 -9.65
C TYR A 85 -4.50 -21.51 -9.86
N GLN A 86 -5.08 -21.72 -11.04
CA GLN A 86 -5.83 -22.93 -11.36
C GLN A 86 -4.94 -24.19 -11.34
N LEU A 87 -3.72 -24.07 -11.85
CA LEU A 87 -2.72 -25.15 -11.80
C LEU A 87 -2.27 -25.42 -10.35
N LEU A 88 -2.03 -24.37 -9.55
CA LEU A 88 -1.67 -24.50 -8.14
C LEU A 88 -2.80 -25.13 -7.32
N LYS A 89 -4.04 -24.73 -7.58
CA LYS A 89 -5.24 -25.34 -6.99
C LYS A 89 -5.25 -26.84 -7.24
N THR A 90 -5.08 -27.25 -8.49
CA THR A 90 -5.12 -28.66 -8.89
C THR A 90 -3.95 -29.47 -8.33
N SER A 91 -2.74 -28.90 -8.32
CA SER A 91 -1.51 -29.61 -7.92
C SER A 91 -1.28 -29.66 -6.41
N THR A 92 -1.80 -28.70 -5.64
CA THR A 92 -1.56 -28.61 -4.19
C THR A 92 -2.78 -28.94 -3.33
N GLY A 93 -4.00 -28.93 -3.90
CA GLY A 93 -5.25 -29.13 -3.18
C GLY A 93 -5.67 -27.96 -2.28
N ARG A 94 -4.95 -26.82 -2.31
CA ARG A 94 -5.27 -25.60 -1.54
C ARG A 94 -6.40 -24.80 -2.18
N ASN A 95 -7.59 -25.40 -2.23
CA ASN A 95 -8.73 -24.88 -3.00
C ASN A 95 -9.18 -23.48 -2.55
N GLN A 96 -9.35 -23.26 -1.23
CA GLN A 96 -9.88 -22.00 -0.71
C GLN A 96 -8.96 -20.80 -0.99
N GLU A 97 -7.64 -20.97 -0.80
CA GLU A 97 -6.64 -19.95 -1.06
C GLU A 97 -6.66 -19.53 -2.54
N PHE A 98 -6.59 -20.48 -3.46
CA PHE A 98 -6.52 -20.15 -4.88
C PHE A 98 -7.87 -19.73 -5.48
N ASP A 99 -9.00 -20.21 -4.94
CA ASP A 99 -10.32 -19.70 -5.34
C ASP A 99 -10.49 -18.21 -5.00
N ARG A 100 -9.94 -17.79 -3.84
CA ARG A 100 -9.88 -16.39 -3.45
C ARG A 100 -9.04 -15.58 -4.44
N GLU A 101 -7.80 -15.99 -4.72
CA GLU A 101 -6.93 -15.24 -5.64
C GLU A 101 -7.51 -15.15 -7.07
N ILE A 102 -8.10 -16.23 -7.58
CA ILE A 102 -8.80 -16.24 -8.88
C ILE A 102 -9.98 -15.26 -8.88
N LEU A 103 -10.76 -15.22 -7.79
CA LEU A 103 -11.87 -14.28 -7.65
C LEU A 103 -11.38 -12.83 -7.68
N LEU A 104 -10.30 -12.51 -6.96
CA LEU A 104 -9.72 -11.17 -6.95
C LEU A 104 -9.23 -10.75 -8.34
N CYS A 105 -8.51 -11.62 -9.05
CA CYS A 105 -8.11 -11.33 -10.43
C CYS A 105 -9.30 -11.04 -11.35
N ARG A 106 -10.39 -11.80 -11.24
CA ARG A 106 -11.61 -11.56 -12.03
C ARG A 106 -12.27 -10.22 -11.67
N GLN A 107 -12.29 -9.86 -10.39
CA GLN A 107 -12.81 -8.56 -9.95
C GLN A 107 -11.93 -7.42 -10.45
N ALA A 108 -10.61 -7.56 -10.43
CA ALA A 108 -9.67 -6.58 -10.97
C ALA A 108 -9.91 -6.34 -12.47
N ILE A 109 -10.06 -7.41 -13.27
CA ILE A 109 -10.42 -7.32 -14.70
C ILE A 109 -11.71 -6.53 -14.89
N GLN A 110 -12.76 -6.83 -14.13
CA GLN A 110 -14.05 -6.14 -14.25
C GLN A 110 -13.96 -4.67 -13.82
N ASN A 111 -13.26 -4.37 -12.74
CA ASN A 111 -13.11 -3.02 -12.21
C ASN A 111 -12.27 -2.13 -13.14
N LYS A 112 -11.25 -2.69 -13.80
CA LYS A 112 -10.41 -1.99 -14.79
C LYS A 112 -11.20 -1.52 -16.02
N GLN A 113 -12.32 -2.19 -16.34
CA GLN A 113 -13.21 -1.79 -17.44
C GLN A 113 -14.15 -0.64 -17.07
N LYS A 114 -14.31 -0.34 -15.77
CA LYS A 114 -15.14 0.78 -15.32
C LYS A 114 -14.44 2.10 -15.64
N LYS A 115 -15.23 3.13 -15.93
CA LYS A 115 -14.70 4.49 -16.10
C LYS A 115 -14.04 4.95 -14.80
N SER A 116 -12.77 5.33 -14.86
CA SER A 116 -12.04 5.86 -13.70
C SER A 116 -12.72 7.11 -13.13
N GLU A 117 -12.83 7.16 -11.81
CA GLU A 117 -13.26 8.34 -11.06
C GLU A 117 -12.11 9.34 -10.84
N TYR A 118 -10.89 8.97 -11.19
CA TYR A 118 -9.68 9.74 -10.91
C TYR A 118 -8.94 10.08 -12.20
N ARG A 119 -8.44 11.31 -12.26
CA ARG A 119 -7.35 11.70 -13.14
C ARG A 119 -6.04 11.61 -12.36
N ILE A 120 -5.04 10.96 -12.95
CA ILE A 120 -3.76 10.70 -12.29
C ILE A 120 -2.62 11.16 -13.18
N GLU A 121 -1.60 11.74 -12.56
CA GLU A 121 -0.43 12.29 -13.24
C GLU A 121 0.80 11.99 -12.39
N LYS A 122 1.84 11.40 -12.99
CA LYS A 122 3.12 11.18 -12.30
C LYS A 122 3.76 12.54 -12.05
N LEU A 123 4.23 12.80 -10.83
CA LEU A 123 4.93 14.03 -10.51
C LEU A 123 6.21 14.12 -11.36
N PHE A 124 6.47 15.29 -11.94
CA PHE A 124 7.57 15.47 -12.89
C PHE A 124 8.94 15.30 -12.22
N GLU A 125 9.05 15.71 -10.95
CA GLU A 125 10.30 15.75 -10.19
C GLU A 125 10.65 14.43 -9.49
N ASN A 126 9.92 13.36 -9.82
CA ASN A 126 10.39 12.01 -9.51
C ASN A 126 11.75 11.78 -10.19
N SER A 127 12.66 11.20 -9.42
CA SER A 127 13.92 10.64 -9.83
C SER A 127 13.73 9.31 -10.58
N SER A 128 14.84 8.72 -11.02
CA SER A 128 14.87 7.37 -11.61
C SER A 128 14.87 6.25 -10.56
N VAL A 129 14.99 6.58 -9.27
CA VAL A 129 14.97 5.66 -8.14
C VAL A 129 13.70 5.90 -7.31
N SER A 130 13.56 5.24 -6.16
CA SER A 130 12.34 5.35 -5.36
C SER A 130 12.16 6.77 -4.79
N ASP A 131 11.01 7.37 -5.04
CA ASP A 131 10.50 8.59 -4.39
C ASP A 131 9.10 8.32 -3.83
N TYR A 132 8.92 8.46 -2.52
CA TYR A 132 7.74 7.94 -1.86
C TYR A 132 7.34 8.67 -0.57
N SER A 133 6.13 8.36 -0.10
CA SER A 133 5.51 8.93 1.11
C SER A 133 5.55 10.45 1.13
N PRO A 134 4.91 11.12 0.15
CA PRO A 134 4.78 12.57 0.16
C PRO A 134 3.87 13.03 1.31
N VAL A 135 4.27 14.11 1.98
CA VAL A 135 3.48 14.85 2.96
C VAL A 135 3.48 16.33 2.61
N ILE A 136 2.34 17.00 2.81
CA ILE A 136 2.20 18.44 2.64
C ILE A 136 2.86 19.13 3.83
N TYR A 137 3.67 20.15 3.55
CA TYR A 137 4.37 20.95 4.55
C TYR A 137 4.17 22.43 4.26
N GLU A 138 3.81 23.21 5.29
CA GLU A 138 3.58 24.67 5.20
C GLU A 138 2.67 25.09 4.02
N ASP A 139 1.66 24.29 3.69
CA ASP A 139 0.71 24.45 2.58
C ASP A 139 1.29 24.47 1.14
N ASP A 140 2.52 24.94 0.94
CA ASP A 140 3.12 25.18 -0.38
C ASP A 140 4.16 24.13 -0.80
N PHE A 141 4.59 23.28 0.13
CA PHE A 141 5.66 22.31 -0.11
C PHE A 141 5.15 20.87 -0.01
N LEU A 142 5.88 19.98 -0.69
CA LEU A 142 5.87 18.55 -0.43
C LEU A 142 7.20 18.17 0.19
N VAL A 143 7.15 17.42 1.28
CA VAL A 143 8.28 16.73 1.86
C VAL A 143 8.08 15.24 1.62
N PHE A 144 9.12 14.51 1.22
CA PHE A 144 9.00 13.12 0.81
C PHE A 144 10.32 12.37 0.99
N THR A 145 10.29 11.05 0.82
CA THR A 145 11.46 10.17 0.94
C THR A 145 12.05 9.90 -0.42
N SER A 146 13.38 9.88 -0.56
CA SER A 146 14.04 9.57 -1.82
C SER A 146 15.37 8.84 -1.63
N GLU A 147 15.68 7.91 -2.52
CA GLU A 147 17.00 7.24 -2.61
C GLU A 147 17.96 7.94 -3.60
N ARG A 148 17.63 9.17 -4.04
CA ARG A 148 18.38 9.89 -5.08
C ARG A 148 19.86 10.10 -4.75
N SER A 149 20.63 10.43 -5.78
CA SER A 149 22.09 10.58 -5.70
C SER A 149 22.57 11.65 -4.70
N GLU A 150 21.72 12.61 -4.36
CA GLU A 150 21.95 13.73 -3.46
C GLU A 150 21.82 13.34 -1.97
N SER A 151 21.32 12.14 -1.68
CA SER A 151 21.19 11.61 -0.32
C SER A 151 22.53 11.55 0.41
N THR A 152 22.45 11.68 1.72
CA THR A 152 23.55 11.78 2.67
C THR A 152 24.35 10.47 2.70
N GLY A 153 25.65 10.58 3.02
CA GLY A 153 26.58 9.47 2.93
C GLY A 153 27.01 9.12 1.50
N LYS A 154 27.97 8.20 1.41
CA LYS A 154 28.56 7.71 0.14
C LYS A 154 28.33 6.23 -0.09
N GLN A 155 27.77 5.51 0.88
CA GLN A 155 27.59 4.07 0.80
C GLN A 155 26.39 3.73 -0.09
N ILE A 156 26.51 2.62 -0.80
CA ILE A 156 25.41 2.00 -1.53
C ILE A 156 24.73 1.01 -0.59
N TYR A 157 23.42 1.12 -0.49
CA TYR A 157 22.60 0.23 0.30
C TYR A 157 22.45 -1.11 -0.41
N ASN A 158 23.02 -2.16 0.16
CA ASN A 158 23.11 -3.47 -0.51
C ASN A 158 21.74 -4.13 -0.80
N TRP A 159 20.66 -3.72 -0.11
CA TRP A 159 19.31 -4.24 -0.41
C TRP A 159 18.81 -3.74 -1.75
N THR A 160 18.80 -2.42 -1.95
CA THR A 160 18.17 -1.78 -3.11
C THR A 160 19.17 -1.56 -4.26
N GLY A 161 20.46 -1.49 -3.94
CA GLY A 161 21.50 -1.11 -4.91
C GLY A 161 21.62 0.40 -5.10
N GLU A 162 20.82 1.19 -4.38
CA GLU A 162 20.80 2.65 -4.43
C GLU A 162 21.46 3.26 -3.19
N LYS A 163 21.45 4.59 -3.06
CA LYS A 163 21.86 5.23 -1.79
C LYS A 163 20.84 4.95 -0.69
N PHE A 164 21.29 5.06 0.56
CA PHE A 164 20.38 5.16 1.69
C PHE A 164 19.41 6.34 1.48
N SER A 165 18.16 6.16 1.88
CA SER A 165 17.11 7.15 1.68
C SER A 165 17.29 8.36 2.59
N ASP A 166 16.98 9.54 2.07
CA ASP A 166 16.89 10.79 2.82
C ASP A 166 15.49 11.41 2.65
N ILE A 167 15.21 12.40 3.48
CA ILE A 167 14.01 13.25 3.40
C ILE A 167 14.35 14.49 2.55
N PHE A 168 13.50 14.75 1.56
CA PHE A 168 13.62 15.84 0.59
C PHE A 168 12.39 16.75 0.60
N ILE A 169 12.54 17.96 0.08
CA ILE A 169 11.50 18.98 -0.04
C ILE A 169 11.48 19.58 -1.45
N ILE A 170 10.27 19.88 -1.92
CA ILE A 170 10.00 20.57 -3.19
C ILE A 170 8.80 21.51 -3.03
N GLN A 171 8.78 22.60 -3.79
CA GLN A 171 7.59 23.44 -3.91
C GLN A 171 6.55 22.78 -4.83
N LYS A 172 5.27 22.73 -4.43
CA LYS A 172 4.20 22.02 -5.14
C LYS A 172 3.98 22.44 -6.61
N ASN A 173 4.40 23.65 -6.98
CA ASN A 173 4.22 24.22 -8.31
C ASN A 173 5.40 23.97 -9.27
N GLY A 174 6.34 23.11 -8.89
CA GLY A 174 7.48 22.74 -9.72
C GLY A 174 8.66 23.67 -9.46
N SER A 175 9.63 23.14 -8.72
CA SER A 175 10.90 23.78 -8.39
C SER A 175 11.99 22.72 -8.25
N GLU A 176 13.19 23.16 -7.94
CA GLU A 176 14.32 22.29 -7.62
C GLU A 176 14.06 21.49 -6.33
N VAL A 177 14.23 20.17 -6.39
CA VAL A 177 14.19 19.31 -5.19
C VAL A 177 15.46 19.52 -4.36
N LYS A 178 15.30 19.70 -3.05
CA LYS A 178 16.40 19.88 -2.10
C LYS A 178 16.28 18.87 -0.97
N LYS A 179 17.41 18.54 -0.33
CA LYS A 179 17.34 17.83 0.95
C LYS A 179 16.55 18.66 1.96
N PHE A 180 15.72 17.99 2.73
CA PHE A 180 15.11 18.61 3.91
C PHE A 180 16.19 18.85 4.98
N ASP A 181 15.83 19.60 6.02
CA ASP A 181 16.73 20.12 7.05
C ASP A 181 17.85 19.13 7.42
N SER A 182 19.10 19.61 7.39
CA SER A 182 20.28 18.77 7.61
C SER A 182 20.33 18.12 8.99
N ALA A 183 19.63 18.65 10.00
CA ALA A 183 19.54 18.03 11.33
C ALA A 183 18.72 16.73 11.33
N LEU A 184 17.88 16.52 10.30
CA LEU A 184 16.94 15.40 10.25
C LEU A 184 17.42 14.24 9.39
N ASN A 185 18.33 14.48 8.46
CA ASN A 185 18.94 13.44 7.62
C ASN A 185 20.23 12.89 8.25
N SER A 186 20.56 11.64 7.97
CA SER A 186 21.73 10.93 8.50
C SER A 186 22.36 10.03 7.43
N GLU A 187 23.37 9.24 7.78
CA GLU A 187 23.92 8.22 6.85
C GLU A 187 23.10 6.92 6.82
N ASN A 188 21.98 6.86 7.54
CA ASN A 188 21.05 5.73 7.57
C ASN A 188 19.87 5.96 6.62
N ASN A 189 18.98 4.96 6.49
CA ASN A 189 17.71 5.17 5.78
C ASN A 189 16.78 6.02 6.64
N ASP A 190 16.60 7.27 6.23
CA ASP A 190 15.66 8.24 6.78
C ASP A 190 14.49 8.45 5.82
N GLY A 191 13.27 8.52 6.34
CA GLY A 191 12.10 8.60 5.47
C GLY A 191 10.75 8.59 6.17
N THR A 192 9.71 8.52 5.35
CA THR A 192 8.28 8.48 5.70
C THR A 192 7.92 9.56 6.72
N PRO A 193 8.11 10.84 6.35
CA PRO A 193 7.91 11.97 7.26
C PRO A 193 6.42 12.23 7.51
N TRP A 194 6.11 12.69 8.72
CA TRP A 194 4.80 13.22 9.08
C TRP A 194 4.94 14.42 10.01
N PHE A 195 4.11 15.44 9.81
CA PHE A 195 4.14 16.67 10.60
C PHE A 195 2.88 16.79 11.46
N SER A 196 3.00 17.41 12.63
CA SER A 196 1.83 17.95 13.33
C SER A 196 1.20 19.07 12.50
N LYS A 197 -0.07 19.34 12.77
CA LYS A 197 -0.87 20.33 12.01
C LYS A 197 -0.29 21.75 12.02
N ASP A 198 0.44 22.09 13.08
CA ASP A 198 1.16 23.36 13.24
C ASP A 198 2.55 23.38 12.59
N ASN A 199 3.01 22.26 12.02
CA ASN A 199 4.37 22.06 11.48
C ASN A 199 5.50 22.25 12.52
N GLU A 200 5.20 22.20 13.83
CA GLU A 200 6.20 22.35 14.90
C GLU A 200 6.78 21.02 15.39
N ARG A 201 6.14 19.89 15.06
CA ARG A 201 6.60 18.54 15.41
C ARG A 201 6.68 17.69 14.15
N MET A 202 7.73 16.87 14.08
CA MET A 202 7.92 15.92 13.01
C MET A 202 8.17 14.53 13.58
N TYR A 203 7.52 13.55 12.97
CA TYR A 203 7.72 12.13 13.20
C TYR A 203 8.20 11.51 11.90
N PHE A 204 9.21 10.65 11.95
CA PHE A 204 9.72 9.99 10.75
C PHE A 204 10.37 8.66 11.11
N THR A 205 10.72 7.87 10.10
CA THR A 205 11.38 6.58 10.27
C THR A 205 12.87 6.74 10.06
N ARG A 206 13.68 6.16 10.96
CA ARG A 206 15.11 5.94 10.76
C ARG A 206 15.47 4.47 11.00
N CYS A 207 16.16 3.83 10.06
CA CYS A 207 16.58 2.43 10.20
C CYS A 207 18.06 2.32 10.54
N PHE A 208 18.37 1.88 11.76
CA PHE A 208 19.73 1.76 12.27
C PHE A 208 19.81 0.75 13.41
N SER A 209 21.01 0.26 13.70
CA SER A 209 21.31 -0.59 14.86
C SER A 209 22.23 0.13 15.86
N PHE A 210 22.11 -0.18 17.15
CA PHE A 210 23.03 0.31 18.20
C PHE A 210 24.29 -0.57 18.35
N GLY A 211 24.65 -1.37 17.35
CA GLY A 211 25.77 -2.32 17.46
C GLY A 211 25.64 -3.51 16.49
N THR A 212 25.73 -4.74 17.02
CA THR A 212 25.63 -5.97 16.21
C THR A 212 24.19 -6.42 16.06
N GLY A 213 23.67 -6.47 14.83
CA GLY A 213 22.33 -6.98 14.52
C GLY A 213 21.86 -6.53 13.13
N ASP A 214 20.67 -6.97 12.71
CA ASP A 214 19.98 -6.39 11.56
C ASP A 214 19.52 -4.97 11.92
N ASP A 215 19.64 -4.02 10.99
CA ASP A 215 19.11 -2.66 11.20
C ASP A 215 17.59 -2.72 11.33
N ARG A 216 17.10 -2.19 12.46
CA ARG A 216 15.66 -2.06 12.76
C ARG A 216 15.25 -0.61 12.66
N CYS A 217 14.07 -0.37 12.10
CA CYS A 217 13.54 0.98 11.97
C CYS A 217 12.92 1.45 13.28
N LYS A 218 13.03 2.76 13.53
CA LYS A 218 12.52 3.44 14.72
C LYS A 218 11.72 4.65 14.30
N VAL A 219 10.67 4.93 15.05
CA VAL A 219 9.97 6.23 14.96
C VAL A 219 10.81 7.26 15.72
N MET A 220 11.29 8.23 14.96
CA MET A 220 12.03 9.39 15.42
C MET A 220 11.06 10.56 15.63
N PHE A 221 11.40 11.44 16.55
CA PHE A 221 10.68 12.67 16.86
C PHE A 221 11.65 13.85 16.88
N SER A 222 11.27 14.93 16.21
CA SER A 222 11.95 16.23 16.32
C SER A 222 10.94 17.35 16.50
N ARG A 223 11.38 18.42 17.16
CA ARG A 223 10.63 19.65 17.34
C ARG A 223 11.31 20.79 16.59
N ARG A 224 10.51 21.68 16.03
CA ARG A 224 10.98 22.93 15.45
C ARG A 224 10.81 24.06 16.47
N LEU A 225 11.90 24.74 16.81
CA LEU A 225 11.91 25.89 17.71
C LEU A 225 12.64 27.05 17.02
N ASN A 226 11.99 28.22 16.98
CA ASN A 226 12.52 29.41 16.29
C ASN A 226 12.96 29.10 14.84
N GLU A 227 12.09 28.42 14.10
CA GLU A 227 12.29 28.00 12.71
C GLU A 227 13.37 26.93 12.46
N VAL A 228 14.05 26.44 13.50
CA VAL A 228 15.12 25.43 13.40
C VAL A 228 14.65 24.09 13.97
N TRP A 229 14.90 23.00 13.26
CA TRP A 229 14.66 21.64 13.76
C TRP A 229 15.73 21.23 14.78
N GLU A 230 15.29 20.68 15.92
CA GLU A 230 16.18 20.10 16.92
C GLU A 230 16.68 18.71 16.48
N GLU A 231 17.77 18.25 17.09
CA GLU A 231 18.28 16.89 16.90
C GLU A 231 17.19 15.85 17.22
N PRO A 232 16.89 14.92 16.29
CA PRO A 232 15.82 13.96 16.45
C PRO A 232 16.14 12.91 17.53
N LYS A 233 15.10 12.52 18.27
CA LYS A 233 15.19 11.51 19.35
C LYS A 233 14.26 10.34 19.05
N VAL A 234 14.62 9.15 19.51
CA VAL A 234 13.75 7.96 19.44
C VAL A 234 12.58 8.13 20.40
N LEU A 235 11.37 7.74 19.99
CA LEU A 235 10.21 7.76 20.89
C LEU A 235 10.38 6.78 22.07
N PRO A 236 9.93 7.11 23.29
CA PRO A 236 10.22 6.31 24.49
C PRO A 236 9.72 4.87 24.49
N PHE A 237 8.68 4.55 23.71
CA PHE A 237 8.11 3.20 23.65
C PHE A 237 8.81 2.25 22.64
N VAL A 238 9.77 2.75 21.87
CA VAL A 238 10.48 1.95 20.85
C VAL A 238 11.44 0.98 21.54
N ASP A 239 11.31 -0.32 21.23
CA ASP A 239 12.24 -1.39 21.64
C ASP A 239 13.09 -1.84 20.44
N ASP A 240 14.41 -1.92 20.61
CA ASP A 240 15.38 -2.27 19.56
C ASP A 240 15.17 -3.64 18.90
N LYS A 241 14.40 -4.54 19.52
CA LYS A 241 14.09 -5.85 18.96
C LYS A 241 13.14 -5.77 17.76
N PHE A 242 12.30 -4.75 17.72
CA PHE A 242 11.23 -4.62 16.75
C PHE A 242 11.46 -3.43 15.82
N THR A 243 10.71 -3.43 14.74
CA THR A 243 10.62 -2.36 13.76
C THR A 243 9.47 -1.45 14.14
N TYR A 244 9.70 -0.14 14.15
CA TYR A 244 8.68 0.90 14.29
C TYR A 244 8.90 1.90 13.16
N GLY A 245 7.87 2.22 12.40
CA GLY A 245 8.02 3.18 11.30
C GLY A 245 6.73 3.62 10.68
N GLN A 246 6.86 4.42 9.63
CA GLN A 246 5.77 4.98 8.83
C GLN A 246 4.71 5.68 9.71
N PRO A 247 5.13 6.64 10.57
CA PRO A 247 4.22 7.29 11.49
C PRO A 247 3.24 8.21 10.76
N THR A 248 2.04 8.34 11.32
CA THR A 248 1.07 9.39 10.99
C THR A 248 0.31 9.82 12.24
N LEU A 249 -0.24 11.02 12.21
CA LEU A 249 -1.12 11.53 13.27
C LEU A 249 -2.58 11.54 12.81
N VAL A 250 -3.50 11.21 13.71
CA VAL A 250 -4.97 11.34 13.54
C VAL A 250 -5.58 12.02 14.77
N GLU A 251 -6.89 12.32 14.70
CA GLU A 251 -7.65 12.95 15.79
C GLU A 251 -7.00 14.24 16.30
N ASN A 252 -6.65 15.14 15.36
CA ASN A 252 -5.98 16.42 15.65
C ASN A 252 -4.66 16.26 16.45
N ASP A 253 -3.79 15.36 16.00
CA ASP A 253 -2.48 15.09 16.57
C ASP A 253 -2.49 14.43 17.97
N SER A 254 -3.63 13.91 18.41
CA SER A 254 -3.77 13.23 19.70
C SER A 254 -3.49 11.72 19.64
N ILE A 255 -3.49 11.14 18.43
CA ILE A 255 -3.21 9.72 18.23
C ILE A 255 -2.10 9.58 17.18
N LEU A 256 -1.03 8.89 17.53
CA LEU A 256 0.04 8.48 16.63
C LEU A 256 -0.24 7.06 16.15
N VAL A 257 -0.46 6.88 14.85
CA VAL A 257 -0.57 5.56 14.21
C VAL A 257 0.73 5.25 13.50
N PHE A 258 1.22 4.01 13.61
CA PHE A 258 2.48 3.59 13.01
C PHE A 258 2.47 2.09 12.69
N VAL A 259 3.46 1.66 11.92
CA VAL A 259 3.67 0.26 11.52
C VAL A 259 4.65 -0.41 12.46
N SER A 260 4.36 -1.64 12.87
CA SER A 260 5.30 -2.42 13.68
C SER A 260 5.18 -3.94 13.51
N ASP A 261 6.23 -4.65 13.90
CA ASP A 261 6.34 -6.11 13.95
C ASP A 261 6.45 -6.64 15.41
N ILE A 262 5.87 -5.91 16.39
CA ILE A 262 5.89 -6.25 17.84
C ILE A 262 5.45 -7.69 18.15
N GLU A 263 4.52 -8.25 17.38
CA GLU A 263 4.08 -9.64 17.57
C GLU A 263 5.15 -10.67 17.20
N GLU A 264 5.93 -10.39 16.14
CA GLU A 264 6.96 -11.29 15.62
C GLU A 264 8.10 -10.48 14.97
N PRO A 265 9.27 -10.34 15.64
CA PRO A 265 10.39 -9.58 15.11
C PRO A 265 10.83 -10.02 13.71
N GLY A 266 10.68 -9.14 12.72
CA GLY A 266 11.03 -9.43 11.32
C GLY A 266 10.00 -10.26 10.57
N GLY A 267 8.83 -10.51 11.17
CA GLY A 267 7.68 -11.12 10.55
C GLY A 267 6.79 -10.11 9.82
N LYS A 268 5.49 -10.40 9.84
CA LYS A 268 4.45 -9.58 9.24
C LYS A 268 4.33 -8.23 9.97
N THR A 269 4.01 -7.17 9.25
CA THR A 269 3.77 -5.86 9.87
C THR A 269 2.28 -5.58 10.06
N ASP A 270 1.94 -4.96 11.18
CA ASP A 270 0.58 -4.52 11.52
C ASP A 270 0.60 -3.02 11.88
N LEU A 271 -0.57 -2.40 11.88
CA LEU A 271 -0.77 -1.04 12.38
C LEU A 271 -1.04 -1.04 13.89
N TYR A 272 -0.33 -0.15 14.58
CA TYR A 272 -0.45 0.13 16.00
C TYR A 272 -0.75 1.62 16.20
N TYR A 273 -1.27 1.97 17.36
CA TYR A 273 -1.45 3.36 17.77
C TYR A 273 -0.97 3.61 19.19
N ALA A 274 -0.64 4.86 19.49
CA ALA A 274 -0.41 5.37 20.83
C ALA A 274 -1.13 6.72 20.99
N GLU A 275 -1.67 6.97 22.18
CA GLU A 275 -2.39 8.20 22.52
C GLU A 275 -1.47 9.20 23.21
N LEU A 276 -1.64 10.48 22.89
CA LEU A 276 -0.94 11.56 23.56
C LEU A 276 -1.62 11.85 24.91
N LEU A 277 -0.91 11.58 26.00
CA LEU A 277 -1.40 11.75 27.35
C LEU A 277 -1.33 13.22 27.79
N ALA A 278 -2.07 13.55 28.85
CA ALA A 278 -2.16 14.91 29.38
C ALA A 278 -0.81 15.47 29.90
N ASP A 279 0.15 14.60 30.22
CA ASP A 279 1.51 14.98 30.62
C ASP A 279 2.46 15.21 29.43
N GLY A 280 1.96 15.04 28.20
CA GLY A 280 2.72 15.21 26.96
C GLY A 280 3.50 13.96 26.52
N THR A 281 3.34 12.83 27.21
CA THR A 281 3.95 11.55 26.83
C THR A 281 3.02 10.71 25.95
N TRP A 282 3.57 9.75 25.22
CA TRP A 282 2.78 8.76 24.46
C TRP A 282 2.43 7.57 25.36
N SER A 283 1.22 7.04 25.22
CA SER A 283 0.81 5.78 25.85
C SER A 283 1.64 4.60 25.35
N ALA A 284 1.43 3.43 25.97
CA ALA A 284 1.93 2.18 25.40
C ALA A 284 1.25 1.90 24.03
N PRO A 285 1.98 1.33 23.06
CA PRO A 285 1.41 0.90 21.79
C PRO A 285 0.28 -0.12 21.93
N GLU A 286 -0.81 0.11 21.22
CA GLU A 286 -1.94 -0.81 21.09
C GLU A 286 -2.17 -1.19 19.63
N LYS A 287 -2.48 -2.45 19.37
CA LYS A 287 -2.69 -2.96 18.02
C LYS A 287 -4.06 -2.52 17.49
N LEU A 288 -4.13 -2.05 16.25
CA LEU A 288 -5.42 -1.77 15.60
C LEU A 288 -6.25 -3.06 15.41
N PRO A 289 -7.59 -2.97 15.36
CA PRO A 289 -8.46 -4.13 15.33
C PRO A 289 -8.24 -5.01 14.08
N SER A 290 -8.64 -6.27 14.16
CA SER A 290 -8.51 -7.27 13.09
C SER A 290 -9.33 -6.98 11.83
N SER A 291 -10.21 -5.97 11.86
CA SER A 291 -10.85 -5.45 10.65
C SER A 291 -9.90 -4.63 9.78
N ILE A 292 -8.80 -4.14 10.37
CA ILE A 292 -7.72 -3.39 9.69
C ILE A 292 -6.52 -4.31 9.51
N ASN A 293 -6.04 -4.92 10.61
CA ASN A 293 -4.90 -5.81 10.62
C ASN A 293 -5.29 -7.23 10.16
N THR A 294 -4.77 -7.67 9.01
CA THR A 294 -5.21 -8.89 8.30
C THR A 294 -4.19 -10.02 8.38
N GLN A 295 -4.26 -11.02 7.49
CA GLN A 295 -3.21 -12.04 7.36
C GLN A 295 -2.01 -11.54 6.53
N GLY A 296 -2.16 -10.42 5.82
CA GLY A 296 -1.07 -9.77 5.11
C GLY A 296 -0.43 -8.65 5.91
N ASN A 297 0.35 -7.84 5.22
CA ASN A 297 1.02 -6.68 5.80
C ASN A 297 0.14 -5.45 5.65
N GLU A 298 -0.03 -4.70 6.73
CA GLU A 298 -0.60 -3.36 6.69
C GLU A 298 0.50 -2.31 6.89
N LYS A 299 0.54 -1.31 6.00
CA LYS A 299 1.62 -0.33 5.90
C LYS A 299 1.14 1.05 5.48
N PHE A 300 2.04 2.02 5.57
CA PHE A 300 1.92 3.39 5.10
C PHE A 300 0.61 4.09 5.52
N PRO A 301 0.31 4.10 6.83
CA PRO A 301 -0.86 4.81 7.32
C PRO A 301 -0.69 6.32 7.06
N THR A 302 -1.76 6.98 6.65
CA THR A 302 -1.82 8.43 6.51
C THR A 302 -3.14 8.95 7.07
N GLY A 303 -3.03 9.96 7.94
CA GLY A 303 -4.13 10.48 8.73
C GLY A 303 -4.77 11.72 8.11
N ASP A 304 -6.07 11.84 8.30
CA ASP A 304 -6.88 12.96 7.80
C ASP A 304 -8.06 13.21 8.74
N GLY A 305 -7.82 13.99 9.79
CA GLY A 305 -8.83 14.18 10.85
C GLY A 305 -9.14 12.85 11.57
N ASP A 306 -10.38 12.38 11.43
CA ASP A 306 -10.86 11.09 11.94
C ASP A 306 -10.66 9.93 10.94
N THR A 307 -10.20 10.23 9.73
CA THR A 307 -10.00 9.27 8.66
C THR A 307 -8.56 8.74 8.69
N LEU A 308 -8.42 7.44 8.45
CA LEU A 308 -7.14 6.78 8.24
C LEU A 308 -7.16 6.10 6.87
N TYR A 309 -6.18 6.46 6.04
CA TYR A 309 -5.83 5.67 4.87
C TYR A 309 -4.64 4.77 5.23
N PHE A 310 -4.58 3.60 4.64
CA PHE A 310 -3.46 2.68 4.79
C PHE A 310 -3.43 1.74 3.60
N SER A 311 -2.32 1.03 3.42
CA SER A 311 -2.21 0.00 2.38
C SER A 311 -2.14 -1.40 2.95
N SER A 312 -2.75 -2.35 2.25
CA SER A 312 -2.72 -3.79 2.59
C SER A 312 -2.41 -4.60 1.34
N ASP A 313 -1.59 -5.65 1.49
CA ASP A 313 -1.31 -6.64 0.42
C ASP A 313 -2.20 -7.88 0.49
N TYR A 314 -3.21 -7.85 1.39
CA TYR A 314 -4.13 -8.98 1.57
C TYR A 314 -5.59 -8.62 1.35
N LEU A 315 -6.08 -7.44 1.74
CA LEU A 315 -7.49 -7.10 1.51
C LEU A 315 -7.87 -7.15 0.00
N PRO A 316 -9.16 -7.34 -0.36
CA PRO A 316 -9.57 -7.38 -1.76
C PRO A 316 -9.12 -6.15 -2.55
N GLY A 317 -8.28 -6.38 -3.55
CA GLY A 317 -7.57 -5.34 -4.28
C GLY A 317 -7.11 -5.81 -5.66
N PHE A 318 -6.14 -5.09 -6.22
CA PHE A 318 -5.71 -5.22 -7.60
C PHE A 318 -4.36 -5.91 -7.74
N GLY A 319 -3.47 -5.89 -6.75
CA GLY A 319 -2.15 -6.48 -6.94
C GLY A 319 -1.30 -6.57 -5.70
N GLY A 320 -0.24 -5.74 -5.65
CA GLY A 320 0.66 -5.61 -4.50
C GLY A 320 -0.04 -4.96 -3.31
N TYR A 321 0.49 -3.86 -2.80
CA TYR A 321 -0.21 -3.03 -1.83
C TYR A 321 -1.36 -2.23 -2.48
N ASP A 322 -2.54 -2.30 -1.88
CA ASP A 322 -3.70 -1.52 -2.27
C ASP A 322 -4.08 -0.52 -1.17
N ILE A 323 -4.47 0.71 -1.51
CA ILE A 323 -4.92 1.75 -0.57
C ILE A 323 -6.38 1.51 -0.17
N PHE A 324 -6.59 1.47 1.14
CA PHE A 324 -7.89 1.41 1.81
C PHE A 324 -8.13 2.65 2.66
N LYS A 325 -9.41 2.96 2.88
CA LYS A 325 -9.86 4.01 3.80
C LYS A 325 -10.72 3.42 4.90
N THR A 326 -10.49 3.87 6.12
CA THR A 326 -11.34 3.69 7.29
C THR A 326 -11.46 5.02 8.05
N TYR A 327 -12.28 5.06 9.09
CA TYR A 327 -12.42 6.23 9.98
C TYR A 327 -12.76 5.78 11.40
N LEU A 328 -12.31 6.58 12.37
CA LEU A 328 -12.63 6.40 13.78
C LEU A 328 -14.06 6.90 14.02
N ARG A 329 -14.89 6.07 14.64
CA ARG A 329 -16.26 6.42 15.00
C ARG A 329 -16.28 7.12 16.35
N LYS A 330 -17.41 7.77 16.64
CA LYS A 330 -17.65 8.46 17.92
C LYS A 330 -17.61 7.55 19.16
N ASP A 331 -17.79 6.25 18.97
CA ASP A 331 -17.66 5.23 20.02
C ASP A 331 -16.23 4.69 20.15
N PHE A 332 -15.25 5.35 19.52
CA PHE A 332 -13.84 4.97 19.47
C PHE A 332 -13.57 3.62 18.79
N THR A 333 -14.50 3.14 17.96
CA THR A 333 -14.28 1.97 17.11
C THR A 333 -13.94 2.36 15.68
N TRP A 334 -13.12 1.56 15.00
CA TRP A 334 -12.82 1.77 13.59
C TRP A 334 -13.90 1.19 12.69
N ALA A 335 -14.23 1.91 11.61
CA ALA A 335 -15.09 1.38 10.56
C ALA A 335 -14.39 0.25 9.75
N PRO A 336 -15.14 -0.67 9.13
CA PRO A 336 -14.57 -1.58 8.16
C PRO A 336 -13.89 -0.80 7.02
N PRO A 337 -12.66 -1.18 6.63
CA PRO A 337 -11.95 -0.50 5.56
C PRO A 337 -12.61 -0.77 4.20
N TYR A 338 -12.52 0.21 3.29
CA TYR A 338 -12.95 0.05 1.91
C TYR A 338 -11.84 0.45 0.93
N ASN A 339 -11.73 -0.30 -0.16
CA ASN A 339 -10.72 -0.06 -1.21
C ASN A 339 -11.07 1.22 -1.99
N LEU A 340 -10.08 2.08 -2.28
CA LEU A 340 -10.30 3.34 -3.00
C LEU A 340 -10.58 3.17 -4.52
N GLY A 341 -10.49 1.95 -5.02
CA GLY A 341 -10.85 1.57 -6.38
C GLY A 341 -9.73 1.76 -7.40
N TYR A 342 -9.99 1.25 -8.60
CA TYR A 342 -9.05 1.32 -9.71
C TYR A 342 -8.81 2.77 -10.15
N GLY A 343 -7.56 3.07 -10.46
CA GLY A 343 -7.08 4.43 -10.66
C GLY A 343 -6.11 4.78 -9.55
N ILE A 344 -6.64 5.01 -8.34
CA ILE A 344 -5.80 5.16 -7.14
C ILE A 344 -5.02 3.86 -6.93
N ASN A 345 -5.71 2.72 -6.93
CA ASN A 345 -5.09 1.41 -6.90
C ASN A 345 -4.88 0.83 -8.30
N SER A 346 -3.91 -0.05 -8.41
CA SER A 346 -3.38 -0.68 -9.62
C SER A 346 -2.83 -2.08 -9.29
N GLY A 347 -2.27 -2.77 -10.28
CA GLY A 347 -1.52 -4.00 -10.00
C GLY A 347 -0.29 -3.77 -9.10
N GLY A 348 0.31 -2.58 -9.11
CA GLY A 348 1.50 -2.28 -8.32
C GLY A 348 1.25 -2.22 -6.82
N ASP A 349 2.26 -1.76 -6.11
CA ASP A 349 2.13 -1.20 -4.78
C ASP A 349 1.64 0.23 -4.90
N ASP A 350 0.50 0.53 -4.29
CA ASP A 350 -0.10 1.85 -4.15
C ASP A 350 -0.22 2.17 -2.66
N PHE A 351 0.31 3.32 -2.23
CA PHE A 351 0.43 3.65 -0.81
C PHE A 351 0.62 5.14 -0.52
N SER A 352 0.64 5.51 0.78
CA SER A 352 0.83 6.90 1.24
C SER A 352 -0.13 7.91 0.61
N TYR A 353 -1.43 7.64 0.64
CA TYR A 353 -2.46 8.52 0.08
C TYR A 353 -2.70 9.74 0.96
N MET A 354 -2.74 10.93 0.39
CA MET A 354 -3.12 12.13 1.12
C MET A 354 -3.92 13.12 0.29
N VAL A 355 -4.79 13.87 0.97
CA VAL A 355 -5.63 14.91 0.35
C VAL A 355 -5.03 16.30 0.56
N ASP A 356 -5.01 17.12 -0.48
CA ASP A 356 -4.60 18.53 -0.42
C ASP A 356 -5.84 19.44 -0.44
N TYR A 357 -6.37 19.75 0.75
CA TYR A 357 -7.54 20.62 0.91
C TYR A 357 -7.30 22.09 0.58
N LYS A 358 -6.03 22.51 0.46
CA LYS A 358 -5.65 23.90 0.14
C LYS A 358 -5.41 24.12 -1.34
N ALA A 359 -5.14 23.05 -2.08
CA ALA A 359 -4.93 23.14 -3.52
C ALA A 359 -6.18 23.69 -4.22
N LYS A 360 -5.97 24.69 -5.09
CA LYS A 360 -7.04 25.32 -5.86
C LYS A 360 -7.80 24.27 -6.67
N THR A 361 -9.07 24.07 -6.37
CA THR A 361 -9.96 23.16 -7.12
C THR A 361 -10.06 23.63 -8.57
N ARG A 362 -9.70 22.74 -9.50
CA ARG A 362 -9.88 22.95 -10.94
C ARG A 362 -11.31 22.56 -11.33
N SER A 363 -11.84 23.16 -12.39
CA SER A 363 -13.17 22.79 -12.91
C SER A 363 -13.25 21.28 -13.17
N GLY A 364 -14.28 20.62 -12.63
CA GLY A 364 -14.50 19.18 -12.75
C GLY A 364 -13.76 18.30 -11.75
N ILE A 365 -13.01 18.86 -10.79
CA ILE A 365 -12.30 18.13 -9.74
C ILE A 365 -12.93 18.42 -8.37
N ALA A 366 -13.37 17.37 -7.68
CA ALA A 366 -13.97 17.42 -6.35
C ALA A 366 -12.90 17.42 -5.23
N GLU A 367 -11.84 16.64 -5.43
CA GLU A 367 -10.75 16.44 -4.46
C GLU A 367 -9.44 16.22 -5.23
N GLN A 368 -8.31 16.61 -4.65
CA GLN A 368 -6.99 16.34 -5.22
C GLN A 368 -5.97 16.13 -4.12
N GLY A 369 -4.86 15.50 -4.47
CA GLY A 369 -3.80 15.18 -3.52
C GLY A 369 -2.71 14.34 -4.16
N TYR A 370 -1.99 13.60 -3.32
CA TYR A 370 -0.82 12.84 -3.71
C TYR A 370 -0.87 11.43 -3.15
N PHE A 371 -0.18 10.51 -3.81
CA PHE A 371 0.06 9.16 -3.32
C PHE A 371 1.30 8.58 -4.00
N THR A 372 1.82 7.47 -3.51
CA THR A 372 2.94 6.75 -4.12
C THR A 372 2.43 5.51 -4.85
N SER A 373 3.06 5.20 -5.99
CA SER A 373 2.78 4.00 -6.74
C SER A 373 4.01 3.49 -7.51
N ASN A 374 4.17 2.18 -7.61
CA ASN A 374 5.04 1.53 -8.60
C ASN A 374 4.25 0.82 -9.71
N ARG A 375 3.03 1.31 -10.02
CA ARG A 375 2.17 0.82 -11.11
C ARG A 375 2.91 0.53 -12.41
N SER A 376 2.43 -0.46 -13.17
CA SER A 376 3.07 -0.91 -14.41
C SER A 376 3.52 0.26 -15.32
N GLY A 377 4.78 0.21 -15.75
CA GLY A 377 5.44 1.24 -16.56
C GLY A 377 6.02 2.43 -15.78
N SER A 378 5.90 2.47 -14.46
CA SER A 378 6.43 3.54 -13.61
C SER A 378 7.92 3.40 -13.26
N GLY A 379 8.45 2.17 -13.28
CA GLY A 379 9.78 1.84 -12.77
C GLY A 379 9.74 1.54 -11.27
N LYS A 380 10.50 2.32 -10.48
CA LYS A 380 10.46 2.30 -9.01
C LYS A 380 9.23 3.06 -8.47
N ASP A 381 9.06 3.00 -7.16
CA ASP A 381 8.10 3.83 -6.42
C ASP A 381 8.23 5.31 -6.84
N GLY A 382 7.11 5.90 -7.26
CA GLY A 382 7.06 7.31 -7.64
C GLY A 382 5.84 7.99 -7.05
N ILE A 383 5.95 9.30 -6.88
CA ILE A 383 4.86 10.17 -6.41
C ILE A 383 3.93 10.50 -7.57
N TYR A 384 2.64 10.35 -7.35
CA TYR A 384 1.56 10.68 -8.27
C TYR A 384 0.64 11.73 -7.65
N LYS A 385 0.18 12.66 -8.49
CA LYS A 385 -0.91 13.55 -8.18
C LYS A 385 -2.21 12.93 -8.67
N PHE A 386 -3.24 12.93 -7.82
CA PHE A 386 -4.60 12.56 -8.22
C PHE A 386 -5.54 13.76 -8.20
N GLY A 387 -6.58 13.69 -9.02
CA GLY A 387 -7.75 14.54 -8.95
C GLY A 387 -9.01 13.69 -9.11
N LYS A 388 -9.84 13.62 -8.08
CA LYS A 388 -11.14 12.96 -8.09
C LYS A 388 -12.12 13.79 -8.91
N LEU A 389 -12.68 13.19 -9.95
CA LEU A 389 -13.62 13.84 -10.86
C LEU A 389 -14.96 14.08 -10.14
N ILE A 390 -15.58 15.23 -10.40
CA ILE A 390 -16.96 15.46 -9.99
C ILE A 390 -17.83 14.46 -10.75
N SER A 391 -18.52 13.58 -10.02
CA SER A 391 -19.52 12.70 -10.62
C SER A 391 -20.68 13.56 -11.12
N VAL A 392 -20.80 13.71 -12.44
CA VAL A 392 -22.00 14.26 -13.04
C VAL A 392 -23.07 13.20 -12.86
N ILE A 393 -23.94 13.38 -11.86
CA ILE A 393 -25.19 12.65 -11.80
C ILE A 393 -25.94 13.06 -13.07
N THR A 394 -25.89 12.22 -14.11
CA THR A 394 -26.91 12.28 -15.15
C THR A 394 -28.21 12.04 -14.42
N LYS A 395 -29.03 13.10 -14.28
CA LYS A 395 -30.43 12.93 -13.87
C LYS A 395 -30.97 11.82 -14.76
N VAL A 396 -31.29 10.68 -14.17
CA VAL A 396 -32.11 9.68 -14.84
C VAL A 396 -33.33 10.45 -15.33
N PRO A 397 -33.68 10.40 -16.63
CA PRO A 397 -34.92 11.01 -17.09
C PRO A 397 -36.01 10.51 -16.15
N VAL A 398 -36.71 11.43 -15.48
CA VAL A 398 -37.90 11.06 -14.72
C VAL A 398 -38.76 10.33 -15.73
N ASP A 399 -39.02 9.05 -15.48
CA ASP A 399 -39.90 8.26 -16.32
C ASP A 399 -41.27 8.95 -16.24
N THR A 400 -41.58 9.78 -17.23
CA THR A 400 -42.87 10.41 -17.34
C THR A 400 -43.82 9.29 -17.74
N ILE A 401 -44.37 8.61 -16.74
CA ILE A 401 -45.54 7.76 -16.93
C ILE A 401 -46.54 8.64 -17.67
N PRO A 402 -46.93 8.32 -18.92
CA PRO A 402 -48.00 9.03 -19.57
C PRO A 402 -49.23 8.87 -18.69
N THR A 403 -49.78 9.96 -18.15
CA THR A 403 -51.11 9.98 -17.55
C THR A 403 -52.10 9.59 -18.64
N THR A 404 -52.34 8.29 -18.76
CA THR A 404 -53.45 7.73 -19.50
C THR A 404 -54.65 7.89 -18.58
N GLU A 405 -55.64 8.68 -19.04
CA GLU A 405 -56.94 8.76 -18.39
C GLU A 405 -57.50 7.34 -18.22
N THR A 406 -57.59 6.88 -16.98
CA THR A 406 -58.19 5.59 -16.66
C THR A 406 -59.71 5.74 -16.69
N SER A 407 -60.34 5.31 -17.78
CA SER A 407 -61.75 4.89 -17.75
C SER A 407 -61.88 3.67 -16.84
N PRO A 408 -62.85 3.62 -15.90
CA PRO A 408 -62.94 2.55 -14.92
C PRO A 408 -63.34 1.23 -15.58
N LEU A 409 -62.44 0.25 -15.56
CA LEU A 409 -62.72 -1.15 -15.91
C LEU A 409 -63.17 -1.89 -14.65
N VAL A 410 -64.48 -2.13 -14.54
CA VAL A 410 -65.06 -3.07 -13.57
C VAL A 410 -64.72 -4.49 -14.00
N ARG A 411 -63.97 -5.24 -13.19
CA ARG A 411 -63.91 -6.70 -13.28
C ARG A 411 -64.00 -7.34 -11.90
N SER A 412 -64.99 -8.22 -11.78
CA SER A 412 -65.33 -9.06 -10.64
C SER A 412 -64.23 -10.07 -10.31
N ILE A 413 -63.92 -10.19 -9.02
CA ILE A 413 -62.95 -11.14 -8.47
C ILE A 413 -63.70 -12.42 -8.10
N PHE A 414 -63.29 -13.56 -8.66
CA PHE A 414 -63.61 -14.88 -8.12
C PHE A 414 -62.50 -15.30 -7.16
N VAL A 415 -62.81 -15.41 -5.86
CA VAL A 415 -61.92 -15.98 -4.85
C VAL A 415 -62.33 -17.43 -4.63
N SER A 416 -61.43 -18.39 -4.89
CA SER A 416 -61.58 -19.75 -4.38
C SER A 416 -60.80 -19.88 -3.08
N VAL A 417 -61.51 -20.08 -1.97
CA VAL A 417 -60.93 -20.39 -0.67
C VAL A 417 -60.91 -21.90 -0.52
N ARG A 418 -59.73 -22.50 -0.41
CA ARG A 418 -59.58 -23.88 0.09
C ARG A 418 -59.37 -23.81 1.60
N SER A 419 -60.41 -24.14 2.37
CA SER A 419 -60.29 -24.42 3.81
C SER A 419 -59.94 -25.90 4.02
N PHE A 420 -58.94 -26.15 4.86
CA PHE A 420 -58.62 -27.48 5.38
C PHE A 420 -59.35 -27.66 6.72
N THR A 421 -60.21 -28.67 6.84
CA THR A 421 -60.77 -29.15 8.11
C THR A 421 -60.22 -30.55 8.40
N PRO A 422 -59.73 -30.82 9.62
CA PRO A 422 -59.19 -32.11 10.00
C PRO A 422 -60.31 -33.11 10.34
N GLU A 423 -60.20 -34.35 9.88
CA GLU A 423 -61.07 -35.45 10.32
C GLU A 423 -60.41 -36.27 11.44
N PHE A 424 -61.19 -36.47 12.51
CA PHE A 424 -60.93 -37.35 13.63
C PHE A 424 -61.17 -38.80 13.23
N LEU A 425 -60.28 -39.71 13.64
CA LEU A 425 -60.55 -41.15 13.62
C LEU A 425 -61.32 -41.54 14.89
N ILE A 426 -62.52 -42.11 14.70
CA ILE A 426 -63.25 -42.85 15.74
C ILE A 426 -63.35 -44.31 15.28
N SER A 427 -63.04 -45.20 16.23
CA SER A 427 -63.02 -46.68 16.26
C SER A 427 -61.95 -47.40 15.45
#